data_AF-A0A6H1FQP3-F1
#
_entry.id   AF-A0A6H1FQP3-F1
#
_cell.length_a   1.000
_cell.length_b   1.000
_cell.length_c   1.000
_cell.angle_alpha   90.00
_cell.angle_beta   90.00
_cell.angle_gamma   90.00
#
_symmetry.space_group_name_H-M   'P 1'
#
loop_
_entity.id
_entity.type
_entity.pdbx_description
1 polymer ?
#
loop_
_entity_poly.entity_id
_entity_poly.type
_entity_poly.pdbx_seq_one_letter_code
_entity_poly.pdbx_strand_id
1 'polypeptide(L)'
;MKEFSKTLTDSALAGMLFTRIEARRKTMKITQLMLAERIGITPKTYRSLKTGSCNLLIFIAVLRELQLLDNFNHLIPSPTIRPAEVWSQVSPTGKKAASTSAQMIKIRSMMERRKKLKTGE
;
A
#
# COMPACT_ATOMS: atom_id res chain seq x y z
N MET A 1 26.15 13.67 -9.12
CA MET A 1 24.86 13.12 -9.61
C MET A 1 23.76 14.06 -9.14
N LYS A 2 22.71 14.34 -9.92
CA LYS A 2 21.62 15.22 -9.44
C LYS A 2 20.78 14.43 -8.43
N GLU A 3 20.51 15.04 -7.27
CA GLU A 3 19.69 14.45 -6.20
C GLU A 3 18.21 14.88 -6.28
N PHE A 4 17.32 14.01 -5.82
CA PHE A 4 15.89 14.34 -5.73
C PHE A 4 15.67 15.39 -4.64
N SER A 5 14.94 16.46 -4.96
CA SER A 5 14.63 17.57 -4.05
C SER A 5 13.18 18.00 -4.21
N LYS A 6 12.57 18.48 -3.11
CA LYS A 6 11.19 19.00 -3.06
C LYS A 6 10.98 20.26 -3.90
N THR A 7 12.06 20.97 -4.24
CA THR A 7 11.99 22.21 -5.03
C THR A 7 11.94 21.97 -6.54
N LEU A 8 12.13 20.73 -6.98
CA LEU A 8 12.08 20.36 -8.39
C LEU A 8 10.63 20.14 -8.83
N THR A 9 10.34 20.48 -10.09
CA THR A 9 9.07 20.13 -10.70
C THR A 9 8.96 18.62 -10.94
N ASP A 10 7.73 18.11 -10.98
CA ASP A 10 7.48 16.69 -11.25
C ASP A 10 8.09 16.23 -12.59
N SER A 11 8.04 17.09 -13.61
CA SER A 11 8.66 16.83 -14.92
C SER A 11 10.18 16.72 -14.84
N ALA A 12 10.84 17.53 -14.00
CA ALA A 12 12.26 17.44 -13.77
C ALA A 12 12.64 16.16 -13.02
N LEU A 13 11.86 15.81 -11.98
CA LEU A 13 12.02 14.56 -11.24
C LEU A 13 11.83 13.34 -12.15
N ALA A 14 10.82 13.34 -13.02
CA ALA A 14 10.58 12.28 -13.99
C ALA A 14 11.77 12.12 -14.96
N GLY A 15 12.32 13.21 -15.50
CA GLY A 15 13.50 13.16 -16.36
C GLY A 15 14.74 12.62 -15.64
N MET A 16 14.92 12.97 -14.36
CA MET A 16 15.99 12.43 -13.53
C MET A 16 15.81 10.94 -13.26
N LEU A 17 14.60 10.51 -12.91
CA LEU A 17 14.26 9.11 -12.69
C LEU A 17 14.49 8.28 -13.96
N PHE A 18 14.03 8.77 -15.10
CA PHE A 18 14.28 8.15 -16.41
C PHE A 18 15.77 8.00 -16.71
N THR A 19 16.58 9.01 -16.39
CA THR A 19 18.04 8.94 -16.57
C THR A 19 18.67 7.83 -15.73
N ARG A 20 18.23 7.68 -14.47
CA ARG A 20 18.70 6.61 -13.57
C ARG A 20 18.25 5.22 -14.07
N ILE A 21 17.02 5.09 -14.54
CA ILE A 21 16.48 3.87 -15.17
C ILE A 21 17.32 3.49 -16.40
N GLU A 22 17.63 4.45 -17.27
CA GLU A 22 18.44 4.20 -18.47
C GLU A 22 19.87 3.77 -18.12
N ALA A 23 20.47 4.32 -17.07
CA ALA A 23 21.78 3.89 -16.59
C ALA A 23 21.75 2.43 -16.10
N ARG A 24 20.72 2.05 -15.34
CA ARG A 24 20.50 0.65 -14.91
C ARG A 24 20.31 -0.27 -16.12
N ARG A 25 19.44 0.10 -17.06
CA ARG A 25 19.21 -0.66 -18.30
C ARG A 25 20.51 -0.89 -19.08
N LYS A 26 21.32 0.16 -19.25
CA LYS A 26 22.63 0.06 -19.94
C LYS A 26 23.58 -0.88 -19.20
N THR A 27 23.60 -0.85 -17.87
CA THR A 27 24.42 -1.77 -17.05
C THR A 27 24.02 -3.23 -17.29
N MET A 28 22.73 -3.49 -17.52
CA MET A 28 22.21 -4.82 -17.86
C MET A 28 22.38 -5.19 -19.34
N LYS A 29 22.96 -4.30 -20.18
CA LYS A 29 23.18 -4.50 -21.63
C LYS A 29 21.90 -4.82 -22.43
N ILE A 30 20.74 -4.37 -21.97
CA ILE A 30 19.45 -4.55 -22.66
C ILE A 30 19.16 -3.31 -23.52
N THR A 31 18.71 -3.45 -24.76
CA THR A 31 18.32 -2.28 -25.59
C THR A 31 16.93 -1.76 -25.22
N GLN A 32 16.59 -0.53 -25.61
CA GLN A 32 15.23 0.00 -25.38
C GLN A 32 14.15 -0.82 -26.10
N LEU A 33 14.47 -1.31 -27.32
CA LEU A 33 13.58 -2.15 -28.11
C LEU A 33 13.33 -3.49 -27.41
N MET A 34 14.40 -4.17 -26.98
CA MET A 34 14.28 -5.45 -26.25
C MET A 34 13.46 -5.29 -24.96
N LEU A 35 13.68 -4.20 -24.21
CA LEU A 35 12.92 -3.95 -22.99
C LEU A 35 11.43 -3.70 -23.29
N ALA A 36 11.14 -2.92 -24.34
CA ALA A 36 9.77 -2.68 -24.78
C ALA A 36 9.07 -3.98 -25.23
N GLU A 37 9.77 -4.84 -25.98
CA GLU A 37 9.27 -6.15 -26.41
C GLU A 37 8.97 -7.08 -25.23
N ARG A 38 9.88 -7.18 -24.25
CA ARG A 38 9.67 -8.02 -23.05
C ARG A 38 8.45 -7.60 -22.24
N ILE A 39 8.18 -6.30 -22.18
CA ILE A 39 7.04 -5.74 -21.46
C ILE A 39 5.75 -5.81 -22.32
N GLY A 40 5.88 -6.02 -23.64
CA GLY A 40 4.75 -6.03 -24.57
C GLY A 40 4.22 -4.63 -24.90
N ILE A 41 5.10 -3.63 -25.00
CA ILE A 41 4.74 -2.24 -25.33
C ILE A 41 5.45 -1.73 -26.58
N THR A 42 4.90 -0.68 -27.19
CA THR A 42 5.57 -0.02 -28.33
C THR A 42 6.78 0.80 -27.88
N PRO A 43 7.79 1.03 -28.75
CA PRO A 43 8.91 1.93 -28.46
C PRO A 43 8.47 3.37 -28.15
N LYS A 44 7.35 3.82 -28.74
CA LYS A 44 6.74 5.12 -28.44
C LYS A 44 6.26 5.18 -26.98
N THR A 45 5.58 4.12 -26.52
CA THR A 45 5.15 3.99 -25.13
C THR A 45 6.33 3.94 -24.17
N TYR A 46 7.42 3.25 -24.53
CA TYR A 46 8.65 3.28 -23.73
C TYR A 46 9.23 4.71 -23.61
N ARG A 47 9.18 5.49 -24.70
CA ARG A 47 9.73 6.86 -24.71
C ARG A 47 8.91 7.83 -23.84
N SER A 48 7.63 7.56 -23.58
CA SER A 48 6.80 8.41 -22.73
C SER A 48 7.20 8.36 -21.24
N LEU A 49 7.98 7.36 -20.83
CA LEU A 49 8.59 7.34 -19.48
C LEU A 49 9.48 8.56 -19.23
N LYS A 50 10.13 9.12 -20.27
CA LYS A 50 11.00 10.30 -20.14
C LYS A 50 10.24 11.53 -19.64
N THR A 51 8.99 11.68 -20.05
CA THR A 51 8.12 12.81 -19.68
C THR A 51 7.26 12.51 -18.45
N GLY A 52 7.37 11.30 -17.88
CA GLY A 52 6.50 10.82 -16.80
C GLY A 52 5.09 10.42 -17.26
N SER A 53 4.81 10.44 -18.57
CA SER A 53 3.49 10.21 -19.14
C SER A 53 3.25 8.71 -19.43
N CYS A 54 3.43 7.86 -18.41
CA CYS A 54 3.27 6.41 -18.54
C CYS A 54 2.28 5.86 -17.51
N ASN A 55 1.62 4.76 -17.85
CA ASN A 55 0.74 4.04 -16.92
C ASN A 55 1.59 3.40 -15.82
N LEU A 56 1.10 3.44 -14.57
CA LEU A 56 1.73 2.80 -13.41
C LEU A 56 2.05 1.31 -13.64
N LEU A 57 1.16 0.55 -14.29
CA LEU A 57 1.42 -0.87 -14.61
C LEU A 57 2.64 -1.05 -15.52
N ILE A 58 2.81 -0.17 -16.50
CA ILE A 58 3.97 -0.18 -17.40
C ILE A 58 5.22 0.18 -16.62
N PHE A 59 5.14 1.18 -15.74
CA PHE A 59 6.25 1.56 -14.88
C PHE A 59 6.69 0.40 -13.96
N ILE A 60 5.74 -0.29 -13.34
CA ILE A 60 5.99 -1.50 -12.52
C ILE A 60 6.65 -2.59 -13.38
N ALA A 61 6.18 -2.83 -14.60
CA ALA A 61 6.77 -3.82 -15.50
C ALA A 61 8.22 -3.47 -15.91
N VAL A 62 8.50 -2.20 -16.18
CA VAL A 62 9.88 -1.71 -16.41
C VAL A 62 10.77 -2.00 -15.20
N LEU A 63 10.31 -1.66 -13.99
CA LEU A 63 11.09 -1.90 -12.77
C LEU A 63 11.29 -3.39 -12.48
N ARG A 64 10.32 -4.24 -12.84
CA ARG A 64 10.44 -5.70 -12.75
C ARG A 64 11.57 -6.23 -13.63
N GLU A 65 11.57 -5.85 -14.91
CA GLU A 65 12.61 -6.24 -15.86
C GLU A 65 14.01 -5.75 -15.47
N LEU A 66 14.08 -4.60 -14.80
CA LEU A 66 15.35 -4.02 -14.32
C LEU A 66 15.79 -4.51 -12.93
N GLN A 67 15.04 -5.44 -12.33
CA GLN A 67 15.27 -5.98 -10.99
C GLN A 67 15.34 -4.87 -9.92
N LEU A 68 14.37 -3.95 -9.95
CA LEU A 68 14.27 -2.81 -9.03
C LEU A 68 13.01 -2.84 -8.15
N LEU A 69 12.17 -3.88 -8.25
CA LEU A 69 10.92 -3.95 -7.49
C LEU A 69 11.12 -3.98 -5.98
N ASP A 70 12.17 -4.64 -5.49
CA ASP A 70 12.41 -4.77 -4.04
C ASP A 70 12.59 -3.41 -3.37
N ASN A 71 13.01 -2.40 -4.13
CA ASN A 71 13.16 -1.03 -3.65
C ASN A 71 11.82 -0.36 -3.28
N PHE A 72 10.69 -0.89 -3.72
CA PHE A 72 9.38 -0.36 -3.32
C PHE A 72 9.14 -0.47 -1.82
N ASN A 73 9.67 -1.50 -1.16
CA ASN A 73 9.58 -1.63 0.29
C ASN A 73 10.32 -0.49 1.01
N HIS A 74 11.37 0.08 0.38
CA HIS A 74 12.10 1.23 0.91
C HIS A 74 11.44 2.56 0.54
N LEU A 75 10.86 2.66 -0.67
CA LEU A 75 10.18 3.86 -1.15
C LEU A 75 8.88 4.11 -0.40
N ILE A 76 8.09 3.05 -0.18
CA ILE A 76 6.79 3.08 0.49
C ILE A 76 6.79 1.92 1.50
N PRO A 77 7.33 2.13 2.71
CA PRO A 77 7.37 1.08 3.72
C PRO A 77 5.96 0.68 4.13
N SER A 78 5.77 -0.62 4.36
CA SER A 78 4.52 -1.15 4.91
C SER A 78 4.24 -0.49 6.27
N PRO A 79 2.99 -0.09 6.57
CA PRO A 79 2.67 0.49 7.86
C PRO A 79 3.03 -0.49 8.98
N THR A 80 3.76 0.00 9.98
CA THR A 80 4.04 -0.79 11.18
C THR A 80 2.73 -1.02 11.93
N ILE A 81 2.32 -2.28 12.05
CA ILE A 81 1.12 -2.68 12.80
C ILE A 81 1.30 -2.20 14.23
N ARG A 82 0.32 -1.45 14.75
CA ARG A 82 0.38 -0.98 16.15
C ARG A 82 0.10 -2.16 17.09
N PRO A 83 0.70 -2.22 18.29
CA PRO A 83 0.43 -3.30 19.26
C PRO A 83 -1.06 -3.55 19.54
N ALA A 84 -1.88 -2.49 19.48
CA ALA A 84 -3.33 -2.59 19.63
C ALA A 84 -4.03 -3.37 18.51
N GLU A 85 -3.52 -3.31 17.28
CA GLU A 85 -4.06 -4.04 16.13
C GLU A 85 -3.69 -5.53 16.21
N VAL A 86 -2.51 -5.87 16.73
CA VAL A 86 -2.12 -7.26 17.03
C VAL A 86 -3.07 -7.88 18.05
N TRP A 87 -3.41 -7.15 19.12
CA TRP A 87 -4.36 -7.63 20.13
C TRP A 87 -5.75 -7.98 19.56
N SER A 88 -6.20 -7.23 18.55
CA SER A 88 -7.47 -7.46 17.87
C SER A 88 -7.47 -8.70 16.96
N GLN A 89 -6.31 -9.11 16.46
CA GLN A 89 -6.15 -10.27 15.57
C GLN A 89 -5.91 -11.57 16.36
N VAL A 90 -5.27 -11.49 17.54
CA VAL A 90 -4.87 -12.66 18.34
C VAL A 90 -5.96 -13.09 19.35
N SER A 91 -6.93 -12.22 19.67
CA SER A 91 -8.02 -12.56 20.58
C SER A 91 -9.33 -12.90 19.82
N PRO A 92 -9.84 -14.15 19.88
CA PRO A 92 -11.18 -14.50 19.39
C PRO A 92 -12.31 -13.77 20.15
N THR A 93 -11.96 -13.01 21.19
CA THR A 93 -12.84 -12.24 22.06
C THR A 93 -12.55 -10.74 22.01
N GLY A 94 -12.19 -10.22 20.84
CA GLY A 94 -12.35 -8.80 20.47
C GLY A 94 -13.82 -8.32 20.47
N LYS A 95 -14.67 -8.84 21.36
CA LYS A 95 -15.93 -8.22 21.73
C LYS A 95 -15.55 -6.93 22.44
N LYS A 96 -15.72 -5.80 21.74
CA LYS A 96 -15.79 -4.47 22.36
C LYS A 96 -16.55 -4.60 23.67
N ALA A 97 -15.99 -4.11 24.77
CA ALA A 97 -16.70 -4.05 26.05
C ALA A 97 -18.08 -3.45 25.76
N ALA A 98 -19.14 -4.16 26.14
CA ALA A 98 -20.51 -3.69 25.95
C ALA A 98 -20.59 -2.28 26.54
N SER A 99 -21.10 -1.32 25.77
CA SER A 99 -21.28 0.04 26.27
C SER A 99 -22.06 -0.01 27.59
N THR A 100 -21.75 0.90 28.52
CA THR A 100 -22.39 0.98 29.84
C THR A 100 -23.92 0.91 29.75
N SER A 101 -24.49 1.46 28.67
CA SER A 101 -25.92 1.38 28.33
C SER A 101 -26.43 -0.05 28.10
N ALA A 102 -25.69 -0.90 27.37
CA ALA A 102 -26.06 -2.27 27.10
C ALA A 102 -25.97 -3.17 28.35
N GLN A 103 -25.00 -2.91 29.24
CA GLN A 103 -24.93 -3.58 30.55
C GLN A 103 -26.11 -3.21 31.45
N MET A 104 -26.49 -1.92 31.48
CA MET A 104 -27.59 -1.43 32.29
C MET A 104 -28.96 -2.00 31.84
N ILE A 105 -29.19 -2.14 30.53
CA ILE A 105 -30.39 -2.79 29.99
C ILE A 105 -30.46 -4.27 30.41
N LYS A 106 -29.33 -4.98 30.41
CA LYS A 106 -29.26 -6.39 30.81
C LYS A 106 -29.51 -6.59 32.32
N ILE A 107 -28.99 -5.69 33.15
CA ILE A 107 -29.26 -5.72 34.60
C ILE A 107 -30.74 -5.47 34.85
N ARG A 108 -31.34 -4.48 34.18
CA ARG A 108 -32.77 -4.17 34.35
C ARG A 108 -33.66 -5.34 33.95
N SER A 109 -33.42 -5.97 32.79
CA SER A 109 -34.20 -7.14 32.36
C SER A 109 -34.04 -8.34 33.29
N MET A 110 -32.85 -8.53 33.86
CA MET A 110 -32.59 -9.57 34.86
C MET A 110 -33.33 -9.30 36.18
N MET A 111 -33.38 -8.05 36.63
CA MET A 111 -34.12 -7.64 37.83
C MET A 111 -35.64 -7.80 37.66
N GLU A 112 -36.18 -7.42 36.49
CA GLU A 112 -37.61 -7.64 36.18
C GLU A 112 -37.98 -9.12 36.16
N ARG A 113 -37.11 -9.97 35.58
CA ARG A 113 -37.33 -11.42 35.56
C ARG A 113 -37.28 -12.04 36.97
N ARG A 114 -36.36 -11.57 37.82
CA ARG A 114 -36.30 -11.95 39.24
C ARG A 114 -37.52 -11.49 40.02
N LYS A 115 -38.05 -10.30 39.72
CA LYS A 115 -39.26 -9.78 40.34
C LYS A 115 -40.45 -10.67 39.98
N LYS A 116 -40.65 -10.99 38.70
CA LYS A 116 -41.73 -11.92 38.26
C LYS A 116 -41.66 -13.29 38.93
N LEU A 117 -40.46 -13.87 39.06
CA LEU A 117 -40.27 -15.15 39.75
C LEU A 117 -40.56 -15.11 41.25
N LYS A 118 -40.45 -13.93 41.89
CA LYS A 118 -40.80 -13.76 43.31
C LYS A 118 -42.27 -13.46 43.55
N THR A 119 -43.01 -12.99 42.54
CA THR A 119 -44.43 -12.61 42.68
C THR A 119 -45.42 -13.69 42.19
N GLY A 120 -44.95 -14.83 41.68
CA GLY A 120 -45.76 -16.05 41.50
C GLY A 120 -47.10 -15.87 40.76
N GLU A 121 -47.06 -15.28 39.56
CA GLU A 121 -48.08 -15.53 38.52
C GLU A 121 -47.55 -16.54 37.51
#